data_AF-A0A524QD30-F1
#
_entry.id   AF-A0A524QD30-F1
#
_cell.length_a   1.000
_cell.length_b   1.000
_cell.length_c   1.000
_cell.angle_alpha   90.00
_cell.angle_beta   90.00
_cell.angle_gamma   90.00
#
_symmetry.space_group_name_H-M   'P 1'
#
loop_
_entity.id
_entity.type
_entity.pdbx_description
1 polymer ?
#
loop_
_entity_poly.entity_id
_entity_poly.type
_entity_poly.pdbx_seq_one_letter_code
_entity_poly.pdbx_strand_id
1 'polypeptide(L)'
;AAVIPKFTQLFMKHESPVINGDGSNSRDFTYIDNVVLANNLAATAENPAALNEVYNVACGDAVTLKEMTKLLQGFLEVHDREIHSIEPRYGPNRPGDIPHSMASVGKAVRLLGYQPQVLFNEGLKRAVEWYWGNL
;
A
#
# COMPACT_ATOMS: atom_id res chain seq x y z
N ALA A 1 -7.17 -0.46 11.96
CA ALA A 1 -6.33 0.57 11.32
C ALA A 1 -5.61 -0.03 10.12
N ALA A 2 -5.32 0.76 9.09
CA ALA A 2 -4.45 0.36 7.99
C ALA A 2 -3.01 0.16 8.50
N VAL A 3 -2.27 -0.77 7.89
CA VAL A 3 -0.96 -1.22 8.42
C VAL A 3 0.14 -0.15 8.28
N ILE A 4 0.24 0.52 7.13
CA ILE A 4 1.30 1.51 6.85
C ILE A 4 1.27 2.70 7.83
N PRO A 5 0.15 3.44 8.02
CA PRO A 5 0.12 4.54 8.98
C PRO A 5 0.39 4.08 10.41
N LYS A 6 -0.12 2.91 10.79
CA LYS A 6 0.07 2.37 12.13
C LYS A 6 1.53 2.04 12.40
N PHE A 7 2.21 1.38 11.47
CA PHE A 7 3.62 1.01 11.63
C PHE A 7 4.52 2.25 11.58
N THR A 8 4.17 3.23 10.75
CA THR A 8 4.88 4.52 10.71
C THR A 8 4.87 5.19 12.08
N GLN A 9 3.71 5.31 12.73
CA GLN A 9 3.59 5.87 14.08
C GLN A 9 4.38 5.09 15.14
N LEU A 10 4.44 3.76 15.03
CA LEU A 10 5.18 2.94 15.98
C LEU A 10 6.69 3.16 15.82
N PHE A 11 7.20 3.13 14.59
CA PHE A 11 8.60 3.42 14.32
C PHE A 11 9.01 4.83 14.76
N MET A 12 8.20 5.86 14.47
CA MET A 12 8.46 7.23 14.94
C MET A 12 8.45 7.37 16.47
N LYS A 13 7.82 6.45 17.18
CA LYS A 13 7.80 6.39 18.65
C LYS A 13 8.89 5.48 19.23
N HIS A 14 9.78 4.96 18.40
CA HIS A 14 10.76 3.95 18.80
C HIS A 14 10.13 2.65 19.35
N GLU A 15 8.94 2.31 18.87
CA GLU A 15 8.19 1.11 19.26
C GLU A 15 8.21 0.03 18.16
N SER A 16 8.45 -1.23 18.54
CA SER A 16 8.42 -2.36 17.59
C SER A 16 7.00 -2.62 17.05
N PRO A 17 6.77 -2.54 15.72
CA PRO A 17 5.52 -3.00 15.12
C PRO A 17 5.35 -4.51 15.26
N VAL A 18 4.10 -4.96 15.26
CA VAL A 18 3.74 -6.39 15.31
C VAL A 18 3.14 -6.79 13.96
N ILE A 19 3.87 -7.60 13.21
CA ILE A 19 3.41 -8.23 11.98
C ILE A 19 2.53 -9.42 12.36
N ASN A 20 1.30 -9.48 11.85
CA ASN A 20 0.42 -10.62 12.06
C ASN A 20 0.89 -11.81 11.22
N GLY A 21 1.03 -12.98 11.83
CA GLY A 21 1.56 -14.17 11.17
C GLY A 21 3.08 -14.10 10.99
N ASP A 22 3.58 -14.72 9.93
CA ASP A 22 5.01 -14.76 9.56
C ASP A 22 5.43 -13.65 8.58
N GLY A 23 4.48 -12.75 8.26
CA GLY A 23 4.64 -11.65 7.32
C GLY A 23 4.59 -12.04 5.83
N SER A 24 4.26 -13.29 5.49
CA SER A 24 4.14 -13.76 4.10
C SER A 24 2.87 -13.31 3.40
N ASN A 25 1.85 -12.86 4.16
CA ASN A 25 0.63 -12.29 3.57
C ASN A 25 0.99 -11.09 2.68
N SER A 26 0.44 -11.07 1.47
CA SER A 26 0.75 -10.05 0.46
C SER A 26 -0.46 -9.22 0.04
N ARG A 27 -0.21 -7.97 -0.31
CA ARG A 27 -1.22 -7.00 -0.73
C ARG A 27 -0.76 -6.23 -1.96
N ASP A 28 -1.73 -5.86 -2.79
CA ASP A 28 -1.60 -4.88 -3.86
C ASP A 28 -1.85 -3.47 -3.28
N PHE A 29 -0.80 -2.91 -2.67
CA PHE A 29 -0.88 -1.58 -2.07
C PHE A 29 -1.03 -0.53 -3.17
N THR A 30 -2.09 0.27 -3.05
CA THR A 30 -2.45 1.26 -4.06
C THR A 30 -2.27 2.67 -3.50
N TYR A 31 -1.36 3.44 -4.09
CA TYR A 31 -1.17 4.83 -3.72
C TYR A 31 -2.38 5.69 -4.13
N ILE A 32 -2.65 6.75 -3.37
CA ILE A 32 -3.89 7.53 -3.51
C ILE A 32 -4.05 8.16 -4.90
N ASP A 33 -2.96 8.60 -5.55
CA ASP A 33 -3.02 9.19 -6.89
C ASP A 33 -3.60 8.22 -7.93
N ASN A 34 -3.32 6.92 -7.80
CA ASN A 34 -3.90 5.90 -8.70
C ASN A 34 -5.41 5.75 -8.48
N VAL A 35 -5.87 5.88 -7.23
CA VAL A 35 -7.31 5.86 -6.90
C VAL A 35 -8.00 7.10 -7.45
N VAL A 36 -7.38 8.27 -7.31
CA VAL A 36 -7.88 9.53 -7.88
C VAL A 36 -7.97 9.44 -9.40
N LEU A 37 -6.92 8.94 -10.05
CA LEU A 37 -6.90 8.70 -11.50
C LEU A 37 -8.05 7.80 -11.94
N ALA A 38 -8.24 6.65 -11.29
CA ALA A 38 -9.31 5.72 -11.63
C ALA A 38 -10.71 6.34 -11.47
N ASN A 39 -10.92 7.15 -10.43
CA ASN A 39 -12.19 7.86 -10.23
C ASN A 39 -12.43 8.89 -11.33
N ASN A 40 -11.42 9.68 -11.70
CA ASN A 40 -11.54 10.66 -12.78
C ASN A 40 -11.88 9.97 -14.11
N LEU A 41 -11.16 8.89 -14.45
CA LEU A 41 -11.40 8.12 -15.67
C LEU A 41 -12.81 7.52 -15.70
N ALA A 42 -13.28 6.97 -14.58
CA ALA A 42 -14.62 6.41 -14.48
C ALA A 42 -15.72 7.47 -14.57
N ALA A 43 -15.53 8.63 -13.93
CA ALA A 43 -16.49 9.72 -13.93
C ALA A 43 -16.65 10.38 -15.31
N THR A 44 -15.61 10.35 -16.14
CA THR A 44 -15.60 10.95 -17.49
C THR A 44 -15.61 9.90 -18.60
N ALA A 45 -15.97 8.66 -18.31
CA ALA A 45 -15.97 7.59 -19.30
C ALA A 45 -17.09 7.79 -20.33
N GLU A 46 -16.72 7.95 -21.60
CA GLU A 46 -17.68 8.06 -22.70
C GLU A 46 -17.98 6.70 -23.36
N ASN A 47 -17.13 5.69 -23.12
CA ASN A 47 -17.31 4.35 -23.64
C ASN A 47 -18.52 3.68 -22.96
N PRO A 48 -19.61 3.36 -23.67
CA PRO A 48 -20.80 2.75 -23.05
C PRO A 48 -20.51 1.40 -22.41
N ALA A 49 -19.55 0.63 -22.94
CA ALA A 49 -19.13 -0.64 -22.36
C ALA A 49 -18.37 -0.47 -21.04
N ALA A 50 -17.99 0.75 -20.67
CA ALA A 50 -17.34 1.04 -19.41
C ALA A 50 -18.32 1.37 -18.27
N LEU A 51 -19.60 1.61 -18.58
CA LEU A 51 -20.63 2.01 -17.63
C LEU A 51 -21.33 0.80 -17.02
N ASN A 52 -21.89 0.95 -15.81
CA ASN A 52 -22.56 -0.13 -15.06
C ASN A 52 -21.68 -1.37 -14.84
N GLU A 53 -20.39 -1.12 -14.60
CA GLU A 53 -19.38 -2.16 -14.44
C GLU A 53 -18.63 -1.98 -13.12
N VAL A 54 -18.10 -3.08 -12.58
CA VAL A 54 -17.19 -3.07 -11.42
C VAL A 54 -15.74 -3.22 -11.88
N TYR A 55 -14.84 -2.44 -11.30
CA TYR A 55 -13.42 -2.40 -11.63
C TYR A 55 -12.54 -2.61 -10.41
N ASN A 56 -11.49 -3.41 -10.58
CA ASN A 56 -10.38 -3.39 -9.65
C ASN A 56 -9.54 -2.13 -9.89
N VAL A 57 -9.20 -1.42 -8.82
CA VAL A 57 -8.30 -0.27 -8.83
C VAL A 57 -7.10 -0.60 -7.96
N ALA A 58 -5.99 -0.97 -8.61
CA ALA A 58 -4.75 -1.32 -7.94
C ALA A 58 -3.55 -1.18 -8.89
N CYS A 59 -2.40 -1.77 -8.55
CA CYS A 59 -1.21 -1.76 -9.42
C CYS A 59 -1.03 -3.08 -10.18
N GLY A 60 -1.64 -4.18 -9.73
CA GLY A 60 -1.35 -5.53 -10.25
C GLY A 60 -0.02 -6.08 -9.75
N ASP A 61 0.44 -5.59 -8.60
CA ASP A 61 1.68 -5.99 -7.93
C ASP A 61 1.36 -6.59 -6.56
N ALA A 62 2.29 -7.36 -5.98
CA ALA A 62 2.11 -8.01 -4.70
C ALA A 62 3.32 -7.78 -3.79
N VAL A 63 3.08 -7.11 -2.66
CA VAL A 63 4.12 -6.87 -1.65
C VAL A 63 3.72 -7.54 -0.35
N THR A 64 4.63 -8.34 0.20
CA THR A 64 4.42 -9.00 1.50
C THR A 64 4.45 -7.98 2.65
N LEU A 65 3.81 -8.30 3.78
CA LEU A 65 3.92 -7.46 4.98
C LEU A 65 5.37 -7.32 5.45
N LYS A 66 6.19 -8.35 5.27
CA LYS A 66 7.63 -8.34 5.59
C LYS A 66 8.40 -7.34 4.72
N GLU A 67 8.20 -7.38 3.41
CA GLU A 67 8.83 -6.44 2.47
C GLU A 67 8.36 -5.01 2.70
N MET A 68 7.04 -4.81 2.89
CA MET A 68 6.47 -3.49 3.20
C MET A 68 7.07 -2.92 4.48
N THR A 69 7.18 -3.72 5.55
CA THR A 69 7.73 -3.26 6.84
C THR A 69 9.20 -2.88 6.71
N LYS A 70 9.99 -3.69 5.98
CA LYS A 70 11.41 -3.42 5.74
C LYS A 70 11.62 -2.15 4.92
N LEU A 71 10.84 -1.95 3.85
CA LEU A 71 10.92 -0.74 3.03
C LEU A 71 10.49 0.50 3.81
N LEU A 72 9.43 0.37 4.62
CA LEU A 72 8.96 1.46 5.47
C LEU A 72 10.03 1.89 6.48
N GLN A 73 10.66 0.93 7.18
CA GLN A 73 11.78 1.19 8.08
C GLN A 73 12.94 1.87 7.34
N GLY A 74 13.31 1.36 6.16
CA GLY A 74 14.39 1.90 5.34
C GLY A 74 14.15 3.33 4.84
N PHE A 75 12.90 3.76 4.67
CA PHE A 75 12.59 5.17 4.35
C PHE A 75 12.56 6.06 5.59
N LEU A 76 12.10 5.54 6.72
CA LEU A 76 12.07 6.29 7.98
C LEU A 76 13.47 6.50 8.56
N GLU A 77 14.38 5.55 8.41
CA GLU A 77 15.76 5.68 8.94
C GLU A 77 16.58 6.79 8.29
N VAL A 78 16.14 7.30 7.13
CA VAL A 78 16.73 8.47 6.47
C VAL A 78 16.50 9.73 7.31
N HIS A 79 15.39 9.78 8.03
CA HIS A 79 15.02 10.91 8.88
C HIS A 79 15.49 10.73 10.33
N ASP A 80 15.50 9.50 10.84
CA ASP A 80 16.03 9.16 12.16
C ASP A 80 16.73 7.80 12.16
N ARG A 81 18.05 7.81 12.32
CA ARG A 81 18.88 6.60 12.23
C ARG A 81 18.62 5.59 13.35
N GLU A 82 18.03 6.00 14.49
CA GLU A 82 17.71 5.08 15.59
C GLU A 82 16.62 4.07 15.19
N ILE A 83 15.78 4.43 14.21
CA ILE A 83 14.71 3.55 13.68
C ILE A 83 15.28 2.27 13.05
N HIS A 84 16.51 2.31 12.52
CA HIS A 84 17.19 1.13 11.98
C HIS A 84 17.30 -0.01 13.01
N SER A 85 17.41 0.32 14.29
CA SER A 85 17.58 -0.64 15.38
C SER A 85 16.27 -1.26 15.89
N ILE A 86 15.12 -0.79 15.42
CA ILE A 86 13.81 -1.24 15.87
C ILE A 86 13.42 -2.51 15.12
N GLU A 87 13.56 -3.66 15.76
CA GLU A 87 13.17 -4.94 15.17
C GLU A 87 11.64 -5.14 15.19
N PRO A 88 11.00 -5.42 14.03
CA PRO A 88 9.60 -5.84 13.99
C PRO A 88 9.41 -7.17 14.71
N ARG A 89 8.30 -7.30 15.45
CA ARG A 89 7.90 -8.55 16.10
C ARG A 89 6.85 -9.28 15.26
N TYR A 90 6.74 -10.58 15.46
CA TYR A 90 5.71 -11.42 14.84
C TYR A 90 4.68 -11.83 15.88
N GLY A 91 3.41 -11.74 15.51
CA GLY A 91 2.26 -12.09 16.33
C GLY A 91 1.40 -13.19 15.70
N PRO A 92 0.30 -13.60 16.34
CA PRO A 92 -0.61 -14.58 15.76
C PRO A 92 -1.22 -14.07 14.45
N ASN A 93 -1.67 -15.00 13.60
CA ASN A 93 -2.47 -14.66 12.43
C ASN A 93 -3.73 -13.88 12.86
N ARG A 94 -4.10 -12.86 12.09
CA ARG A 94 -5.34 -12.13 12.31
C ARG A 94 -6.51 -12.95 11.77
N PRO A 95 -7.53 -13.29 12.57
CA PRO A 95 -8.70 -14.03 12.10
C PRO A 95 -9.38 -13.30 10.93
N GLY A 96 -9.67 -14.04 9.86
CA GLY A 96 -10.30 -13.51 8.65
C GLY A 96 -9.37 -12.72 7.71
N ASP A 97 -8.06 -12.69 7.96
CA ASP A 97 -7.11 -12.04 7.07
C ASP A 97 -6.90 -12.87 5.80
N ILE A 98 -6.93 -12.21 4.64
CA ILE A 98 -6.74 -12.85 3.33
C ILE A 98 -5.24 -13.07 3.14
N PRO A 99 -4.75 -14.29 2.79
CA PRO A 99 -3.32 -14.51 2.63
C PRO A 99 -2.70 -13.65 1.52
N HIS A 100 -3.21 -13.78 0.30
CA HIS A 100 -2.68 -13.09 -0.88
C HIS A 100 -3.78 -12.31 -1.57
N SER A 101 -3.51 -11.05 -1.89
CA SER A 101 -4.41 -10.18 -2.63
C SER A 101 -3.61 -9.44 -3.69
N MET A 102 -3.85 -9.81 -4.95
CA MET A 102 -3.27 -9.17 -6.13
C MET A 102 -4.38 -8.98 -7.15
N ALA A 103 -4.61 -7.74 -7.56
CA ALA A 103 -5.74 -7.44 -8.42
C ALA A 103 -5.35 -7.52 -9.89
N SER A 104 -6.19 -8.17 -10.71
CA SER A 104 -6.11 -7.96 -12.15
C SER A 104 -6.78 -6.64 -12.52
N VAL A 105 -6.00 -5.68 -13.00
CA VAL A 105 -6.49 -4.35 -13.45
C VAL A 105 -6.81 -4.31 -14.94
N GLY A 106 -6.70 -5.44 -15.64
CA GLY A 106 -6.82 -5.49 -17.10
C GLY A 106 -8.17 -5.01 -17.64
N LYS A 107 -9.26 -5.16 -16.88
CA LYS A 107 -10.57 -4.61 -17.27
C LYS A 107 -10.57 -3.08 -17.24
N ALA A 108 -10.00 -2.47 -16.19
CA ALA A 108 -9.89 -1.02 -16.07
C ALA A 108 -8.95 -0.45 -17.14
N VAL A 109 -7.83 -1.13 -17.43
CA VAL A 109 -6.93 -0.76 -18.53
C VAL A 109 -7.68 -0.72 -19.87
N ARG A 110 -8.43 -1.78 -20.19
CA ARG A 110 -9.12 -1.89 -21.48
C ARG A 110 -10.31 -0.94 -21.65
N LEU A 111 -11.12 -0.75 -20.61
CA LEU A 111 -12.39 -0.03 -20.72
C LEU A 111 -12.30 1.43 -20.29
N LEU A 112 -11.41 1.75 -19.34
CA LEU A 112 -11.22 3.09 -18.78
C LEU A 112 -9.90 3.75 -19.19
N GLY A 113 -8.97 3.01 -19.83
CA GLY A 113 -7.62 3.51 -20.09
C GLY A 113 -6.78 3.66 -18.82
N TYR A 114 -7.17 3.01 -17.72
CA TYR A 114 -6.46 3.10 -16.44
C TYR A 114 -5.04 2.53 -16.54
N GLN A 115 -4.06 3.37 -16.21
CA GLN A 115 -2.66 2.97 -16.11
C GLN A 115 -2.13 3.46 -14.75
N PRO A 116 -1.84 2.57 -13.78
CA PRO A 116 -1.32 2.99 -12.48
C PRO A 116 0.01 3.72 -12.68
N GLN A 117 0.12 4.92 -12.11
CA GLN A 117 1.28 5.80 -12.31
C GLN A 117 2.27 5.74 -11.16
N VAL A 118 1.78 5.51 -9.94
CA VAL A 118 2.62 5.48 -8.73
C VAL A 118 2.64 4.05 -8.19
N LEU A 119 3.77 3.35 -8.36
CA LEU A 119 3.94 1.99 -7.83
C LEU A 119 4.33 2.01 -6.35
N PHE A 120 4.34 0.83 -5.72
CA PHE A 120 4.44 0.70 -4.28
C PHE A 120 5.64 1.43 -3.65
N ASN A 121 6.85 1.22 -4.19
CA ASN A 121 8.08 1.80 -3.64
C ASN A 121 8.02 3.34 -3.62
N GLU A 122 7.67 3.94 -4.76
CA GLU A 122 7.53 5.40 -4.88
C GLU A 122 6.40 5.93 -3.99
N GLY A 123 5.24 5.28 -4.01
CA GLY A 123 4.09 5.68 -3.20
C GLY A 123 4.37 5.61 -1.70
N LEU A 124 5.08 4.57 -1.24
CA LEU A 124 5.48 4.42 0.15
C LEU A 124 6.47 5.52 0.55
N LYS A 125 7.46 5.82 -0.29
CA LYS A 125 8.41 6.91 -0.04
C LYS A 125 7.68 8.26 0.09
N ARG A 126 6.79 8.60 -0.84
CA ARG A 126 5.98 9.83 -0.79
C ARG A 126 5.12 9.89 0.48
N ALA A 127 4.53 8.76 0.88
CA ALA A 127 3.73 8.69 2.10
C ALA A 127 4.58 8.90 3.36
N VAL A 128 5.78 8.32 3.42
CA VAL A 128 6.72 8.50 4.54
C VAL A 128 7.13 9.96 4.70
N GLU A 129 7.49 10.65 3.61
CA GLU A 129 7.82 12.07 3.65
C GLU A 129 6.67 12.90 4.24
N TRP A 130 5.43 12.58 3.84
CA TRP A 130 4.26 13.24 4.41
C TRP A 130 4.08 12.91 5.89
N TYR A 131 4.16 11.63 6.27
CA TYR A 131 3.97 11.21 7.66
C TYR A 131 5.01 11.82 8.60
N TRP A 132 6.27 11.87 8.20
CA TRP A 132 7.34 12.43 9.03
C TRP A 132 7.09 13.89 9.42
N GLY A 133 6.56 14.68 8.48
CA GLY A 133 6.25 16.09 8.71
C GLY A 133 4.89 16.36 9.37
N ASN A 134 4.02 15.36 9.54
CA ASN A 134 2.61 15.56 9.89
C ASN A 134 2.04 14.62 10.97
N LEU A 135 2.81 13.67 11.50
CA LEU A 135 2.38 12.75 12.58
C LEU A 135 2.99 13.08 13.94
#